data_AF-A0AAV7VZD6-F1
#
_entry.id   AF-A0AAV7VZD6-F1
#
_cell.length_a   1.000
_cell.length_b   1.000
_cell.length_c   1.000
_cell.angle_alpha   90.00
_cell.angle_beta   90.00
_cell.angle_gamma   90.00
#
_symmetry.space_group_name_H-M   'P 1'
#
loop_
_entity.id
_entity.type
_entity.pdbx_description
1 polymer ?
#
loop_
_entity_poly.entity_id
_entity_poly.type
_entity_poly.pdbx_seq_one_letter_code
_entity_poly.pdbx_strand_id
1 'polypeptide(L)'
;VAKSMKIPVYETPTGWRFIANLMDSGRCSLCGEESFGAGSDHLREKDGLWAVLVWLSILASRKQSVEEIVKDHWAKFGRHYF
;
A
#
# COMPACT_ATOMS: atom_id res chain seq x y z
N VAL A 1 -4.46 9.64 -0.89
CA VAL A 1 -3.46 9.53 0.21
C VAL A 1 -2.14 10.24 -0.09
N ALA A 2 -1.40 9.87 -1.14
CA ALA A 2 -0.06 10.43 -1.37
C ALA A 2 -0.01 11.96 -1.48
N LYS A 3 -0.95 12.58 -2.20
CA LYS A 3 -1.09 14.05 -2.29
C LYS A 3 -1.20 14.73 -0.92
N SER A 4 -1.95 14.17 0.03
CA SER A 4 -2.07 14.75 1.38
C SER A 4 -0.81 14.59 2.22
N MET A 5 -0.02 13.54 1.96
CA MET A 5 1.25 13.28 2.64
C MET A 5 2.46 13.92 1.95
N LYS A 6 2.24 14.57 0.79
CA LYS A 6 3.29 15.18 -0.05
C LYS A 6 4.39 14.19 -0.45
N ILE A 7 4.01 12.95 -0.74
CA ILE A 7 4.92 11.90 -1.24
C ILE A 7 4.69 11.65 -2.74
N PRO A 8 5.74 11.28 -3.50
CA PRO A 8 5.60 10.96 -4.91
C PRO A 8 4.74 9.69 -5.13
N VAL A 9 4.08 9.62 -6.29
CA VAL A 9 3.34 8.44 -6.77
C VAL A 9 3.81 8.14 -8.19
N TYR A 10 3.98 6.85 -8.47
CA TYR A 10 4.33 6.36 -9.79
C TYR A 10 3.24 5.39 -10.24
N GLU A 11 2.62 5.69 -11.38
CA GLU A 11 1.73 4.76 -12.06
C GLU A 11 2.59 3.94 -13.04
N THR A 12 2.57 2.62 -12.88
CA THR A 12 3.36 1.68 -13.70
C THR A 12 2.44 0.77 -14.51
N PRO A 13 2.89 0.22 -15.65
CA PRO A 13 2.18 -0.89 -16.26
C PRO A 13 2.08 -2.08 -15.30
N THR A 14 1.08 -2.94 -15.51
CA THR A 14 0.93 -4.19 -14.75
C THR A 14 2.18 -5.05 -14.85
N GLY A 15 2.61 -5.60 -13.71
CA GLY A 15 3.78 -6.46 -13.55
C GLY A 15 4.80 -5.88 -12.58
N TRP A 16 5.12 -6.65 -11.54
CA TRP A 16 6.00 -6.22 -10.44
C TRP A 16 7.42 -5.81 -10.86
N ARG A 17 7.90 -6.28 -12.03
CA ARG A 17 9.21 -5.90 -12.60
C ARG A 17 9.39 -4.38 -12.76
N PHE A 18 8.32 -3.63 -13.04
CA PHE A 18 8.41 -2.18 -13.21
C PHE A 18 8.58 -1.45 -11.88
N ILE A 19 7.97 -2.00 -10.83
CA ILE A 19 8.04 -1.50 -9.46
C ILE A 19 9.43 -1.77 -8.87
N ALA A 20 10.02 -2.94 -9.16
CA ALA A 20 11.38 -3.29 -8.70
C ALA A 20 12.43 -2.23 -9.09
N ASN A 21 12.38 -1.71 -10.32
CA ASN A 21 13.28 -0.63 -10.77
C ASN A 21 13.11 0.67 -9.95
N LEU A 22 11.90 0.98 -9.50
CA LEU A 22 11.63 2.14 -8.65
C LEU A 22 12.16 1.93 -7.23
N MET A 23 12.09 0.71 -6.71
CA MET A 23 12.70 0.35 -5.42
C MET A 23 14.23 0.44 -5.48
N ASP A 24 14.84 -0.11 -6.55
CA ASP A 24 16.30 -0.08 -6.72
C ASP A 24 16.86 1.34 -6.86
N SER A 25 16.09 2.24 -7.45
CA SER A 25 16.44 3.67 -7.55
C SER A 25 16.08 4.50 -6.31
N GLY A 26 15.59 3.87 -5.24
CA GLY A 26 15.21 4.54 -3.98
C GLY A 26 13.99 5.46 -4.10
N ARG A 27 13.17 5.27 -5.14
CA ARG A 27 12.01 6.12 -5.44
C ARG A 27 10.70 5.57 -4.87
N CYS A 28 10.64 4.28 -4.57
CA CYS A 28 9.44 3.63 -4.05
C CYS A 28 9.80 2.72 -2.87
N SER A 29 9.08 2.86 -1.76
CA SER A 29 9.19 2.02 -0.57
C SER A 29 7.87 1.32 -0.20
N LEU A 30 6.75 1.66 -0.85
CA LEU A 30 5.45 1.00 -0.67
C LEU A 30 4.71 1.00 -2.01
N CYS A 31 4.20 -0.17 -2.39
CA CYS A 31 3.54 -0.38 -3.67
C CYS A 31 2.48 -1.49 -3.60
N GLY A 32 1.60 -1.53 -4.59
CA GLY A 32 0.61 -2.58 -4.73
C GLY A 32 0.01 -2.61 -6.13
N GLU A 33 -0.66 -3.71 -6.43
CA GLU A 33 -1.45 -3.95 -7.62
C GLU A 33 -2.85 -4.45 -7.20
N GLU A 34 -3.87 -4.05 -7.94
CA GLU A 34 -5.28 -4.44 -7.74
C GLU A 34 -5.50 -5.96 -7.80
N SER A 35 -4.56 -6.69 -8.40
CA SER A 35 -4.49 -8.16 -8.42
C SER A 35 -4.08 -8.79 -7.08
N PHE A 36 -4.53 -8.21 -5.96
CA PHE A 36 -4.25 -8.64 -4.58
C PHE A 36 -2.75 -8.66 -4.22
N GLY A 37 -1.94 -7.81 -4.86
CA GLY A 37 -0.51 -7.71 -4.61
C GLY A 37 -0.16 -6.48 -3.79
N ALA A 38 0.61 -6.62 -2.72
CA ALA A 38 1.18 -5.51 -1.95
C ALA A 38 2.59 -5.87 -1.48
N GLY A 39 3.42 -4.85 -1.28
CA GLY A 39 4.80 -5.03 -0.81
C GLY A 39 5.51 -3.71 -0.52
N SER A 40 6.75 -3.82 -0.05
CA SER A 40 7.68 -2.72 0.18
C SER A 40 9.06 -3.05 -0.37
N ASP A 41 9.99 -2.11 -0.26
CA ASP A 41 11.40 -2.25 -0.67
C ASP A 41 12.22 -3.29 0.11
N HIS A 42 11.63 -3.98 1.10
CA HIS A 42 12.26 -5.09 1.84
C HIS A 42 12.63 -6.29 0.96
N LEU A 43 11.93 -6.49 -0.15
CA LEU A 43 12.22 -7.51 -1.18
C LEU A 43 11.70 -7.03 -2.55
N ARG A 44 11.94 -7.80 -3.62
CA ARG A 44 11.59 -7.43 -5.02
C ARG A 44 10.43 -8.23 -5.60
N GLU A 45 9.52 -8.64 -4.73
CA GLU A 45 8.33 -9.44 -5.00
C GLU A 45 7.13 -8.94 -4.18
N LYS A 46 5.96 -9.49 -4.45
CA LYS A 46 4.78 -9.35 -3.58
C LYS A 46 4.96 -10.23 -2.35
N ASP A 47 4.50 -9.77 -1.19
CA ASP A 47 4.53 -10.57 0.04
C ASP A 47 3.20 -10.47 0.78
N GLY A 48 2.44 -11.57 0.72
CA GLY A 48 1.13 -11.67 1.37
C GLY A 48 1.22 -11.76 2.89
N LEU A 49 2.23 -12.44 3.45
CA LEU A 49 2.38 -12.55 4.90
C LEU A 49 2.81 -11.20 5.49
N TRP A 50 3.70 -10.50 4.79
CA TRP A 50 4.06 -9.12 5.12
C TRP A 50 2.81 -8.22 5.13
N ALA A 51 1.95 -8.30 4.11
CA ALA A 51 0.72 -7.49 4.06
C ALA A 51 -0.23 -7.80 5.24
N VAL A 52 -0.34 -9.07 5.64
CA VAL A 52 -1.10 -9.47 6.84
C VAL A 52 -0.49 -8.85 8.10
N LEU A 53 0.84 -8.92 8.27
CA LEU A 53 1.52 -8.35 9.44
C LEU A 53 1.40 -6.83 9.49
N VAL A 54 1.43 -6.14 8.35
CA VAL A 54 1.14 -4.69 8.26
C VAL A 54 -0.26 -4.40 8.78
N TRP A 55 -1.27 -5.15 8.33
CA TRP A 55 -2.64 -4.99 8.81
C TRP A 55 -2.78 -5.27 10.30
N LEU A 56 -2.20 -6.35 10.81
CA LEU A 56 -2.18 -6.65 12.24
C LEU A 56 -1.51 -5.54 13.05
N SER A 57 -0.44 -4.93 12.52
CA SER A 57 0.23 -3.79 13.15
C SER A 57 -0.67 -2.55 13.19
N ILE A 58 -1.40 -2.26 12.09
CA ILE A 58 -2.37 -1.15 12.04
C ILE A 58 -3.50 -1.40 13.05
N LEU A 59 -4.07 -2.61 13.08
CA LEU A 59 -5.14 -2.98 14.03
C LEU A 59 -4.66 -2.86 15.48
N ALA A 60 -3.46 -3.37 15.77
CA ALA A 60 -2.87 -3.29 17.09
C ALA A 60 -2.63 -1.85 17.56
N SER A 61 -2.28 -0.94 16.65
CA SER A 61 -2.06 0.48 16.94
C SER A 61 -3.37 1.26 17.07
N ARG A 62 -4.34 1.02 16.18
CA ARG A 62 -5.59 1.79 16.11
C ARG A 62 -6.67 1.30 17.08
N LYS A 63 -6.61 0.04 17.53
CA LYS A 63 -7.64 -0.60 18.39
C LYS A 63 -9.06 -0.50 17.82
N GLN A 64 -9.16 -0.61 16.51
CA GLN A 64 -10.40 -0.57 15.74
C GLN A 64 -10.52 -1.86 14.91
N SER A 65 -11.74 -2.22 14.53
CA SER A 65 -11.98 -3.26 13.53
C SER A 65 -11.49 -2.84 12.14
N VAL A 66 -11.32 -3.82 11.25
CA VAL A 66 -10.95 -3.56 9.85
C VAL A 66 -11.98 -2.64 9.17
N GLU A 67 -13.27 -2.88 9.40
CA GLU A 67 -14.35 -2.10 8.78
C GLU A 67 -14.32 -0.64 9.22
N GLU A 68 -14.13 -0.37 10.50
CA GLU A 68 -14.02 1.00 11.03
C GLU A 68 -12.83 1.73 10.40
N ILE A 69 -11.66 1.08 10.33
CA ILE A 69 -10.45 1.68 9.74
C ILE A 69 -10.69 2.05 8.26
N VAL A 70 -11.35 1.18 7.51
CA VAL A 70 -11.66 1.40 6.09
C VAL A 70 -12.68 2.52 5.93
N LYS A 71 -13.75 2.55 6.73
CA LYS A 71 -14.77 3.61 6.71
C LYS A 71 -14.19 4.97 7.11
N ASP A 72 -13.33 5.01 8.12
CA ASP A 72 -12.59 6.22 8.51
C ASP A 72 -11.70 6.72 7.36
N HIS A 73 -11.04 5.80 6.65
CA HIS A 73 -10.21 6.14 5.49
C HIS A 73 -11.05 6.75 4.36
N TRP A 74 -12.22 6.16 4.07
CA TRP A 74 -13.16 6.70 3.08
C TRP A 74 -13.72 8.06 3.48
N ALA A 75 -14.05 8.27 4.75
CA ALA A 75 -14.52 9.57 5.23
C ALA A 75 -13.45 10.66 5.04
N LYS A 76 -12.17 10.32 5.21
CA LYS A 76 -11.05 11.25 5.09
C LYS A 76 -10.64 11.55 3.64
N PHE A 77 -10.66 10.55 2.76
CA PHE A 77 -10.09 10.65 1.41
C PHE A 77 -11.08 10.47 0.26
N GLY A 78 -12.35 10.19 0.57
CA GLY A 78 -13.33 9.70 -0.40
C GLY A 78 -13.19 8.19 -0.64
N ARG A 79 -14.25 7.59 -1.19
CA ARG A 79 -14.28 6.17 -1.58
C ARG A 79 -14.05 6.04 -3.08
N HIS A 80 -12.99 5.33 -3.46
CA HIS A 80 -12.82 4.81 -4.81
C HIS A 80 -13.62 3.50 -4.90
N TYR A 81 -14.59 3.43 -5.83
CA TYR A 81 -15.52 2.29 -5.93
C TYR A 81 -14.93 1.05 -6.59
N PHE A 82 -13.82 1.22 -7.31
CA PHE A 82 -13.09 0.17 -8.03
C PHE A 82 -11.67 0.08 -7.48
#